data_AF-A0A6I9RF58-F1
#
_entry.id   AF-A0A6I9RF58-F1
#
_cell.length_a   1.000
_cell.length_b   1.000
_cell.length_c   1.000
_cell.angle_alpha   90.00
_cell.angle_beta   90.00
_cell.angle_gamma   90.00
#
_symmetry.space_group_name_H-M   'P 1'
#
loop_
_entity.id
_entity.type
_entity.pdbx_description
1 polymer ?
#
loop_
_entity_poly.entity_id
_entity_poly.type
_entity_poly.pdbx_seq_one_letter_code
_entity_poly.pdbx_strand_id
1 'polypeptide(L)'
;MLLVFLLNLREGWLQAKGCWDLEGCFSCPQDELREQLTCFCALKLVSAGAKTAARPFEYGRTHVVRPKGRHQATIVWLHGLGDNGASWSQLLETLPLPNIKWICPTAPTRPVAVFGGFPCTAWFDVGDLSEDGPDDVEGMDASAAHVANLLSTEPADIKIGVGGFSMGAATALYSATCFAYGKYGNGNPYPVNLSAIVGLSGWLPCSRSLKNKVESSQVASRRAAALPLLLCHGRGDEVVLYKHGEKSAEVLRSNFQNLTFKTYNGLGHYTIPEEMEDVCKWLTATLGLDGSCS
;
A
#
# COMPACT_ATOMS: atom_id res chain seq x y z
N MET A 1 -9.14 3.78 16.42
CA MET A 1 -8.19 4.83 16.82
C MET A 1 -7.81 5.75 15.66
N LEU A 2 -7.67 5.25 14.42
CA LEU A 2 -7.41 6.07 13.22
C LEU A 2 -8.59 6.97 12.79
N LEU A 3 -9.83 6.51 12.94
CA LEU A 3 -11.04 7.30 12.64
C LEU A 3 -11.16 8.54 13.55
N VAL A 4 -10.81 8.40 14.83
CA VAL A 4 -10.79 9.51 15.80
C VAL A 4 -9.68 10.51 15.45
N PHE A 5 -8.55 10.03 14.93
CA PHE A 5 -7.45 10.90 14.51
C PHE A 5 -7.79 11.71 13.24
N LEU A 6 -8.43 11.09 12.25
CA LEU A 6 -8.86 11.75 11.02
C LEU A 6 -10.05 12.70 11.24
N LEU A 7 -11.00 12.34 12.12
CA LEU A 7 -12.11 13.22 12.51
C LEU A 7 -11.60 14.44 13.29
N ASN A 8 -10.68 14.25 14.25
CA ASN A 8 -10.08 15.37 14.99
C ASN A 8 -9.25 16.30 14.09
N LEU A 9 -8.56 15.77 13.07
CA LEU A 9 -7.85 16.59 12.09
C LEU A 9 -8.81 17.38 11.20
N ARG A 10 -9.95 16.78 10.80
CA ARG A 10 -10.98 17.45 9.99
C ARG A 10 -11.70 18.54 10.79
N GLU A 11 -12.04 18.29 12.05
CA GLU A 11 -12.66 19.28 12.92
C GLU A 11 -11.70 20.43 13.28
N GLY A 12 -10.43 20.10 13.56
CA GLY A 12 -9.38 21.12 13.76
C GLY A 12 -9.15 22.00 12.52
N TRP A 13 -9.22 21.41 11.32
CA TRP A 13 -9.14 22.16 10.05
C TRP A 13 -10.37 23.03 9.77
N LEU A 14 -11.57 22.57 10.13
CA LEU A 14 -12.81 23.35 9.96
C LEU A 14 -12.88 24.52 10.95
N GLN A 15 -12.40 24.34 12.18
CA GLN A 15 -12.23 25.43 13.14
C GLN A 15 -11.19 26.46 12.67
N ALA A 16 -10.09 26.01 12.06
CA ALA A 16 -9.10 26.91 11.47
C ALA A 16 -9.66 27.71 10.28
N LYS A 17 -10.53 27.12 9.43
CA LYS A 17 -11.21 27.83 8.34
C LYS A 17 -12.26 28.84 8.82
N GLY A 18 -12.95 28.57 9.92
CA GLY A 18 -13.95 29.49 10.50
C GLY A 18 -13.37 30.76 11.12
N CYS A 19 -12.04 30.86 11.25
CA CYS A 19 -11.36 32.00 11.87
C CYS A 19 -10.80 33.02 10.85
N TRP A 20 -11.01 32.80 9.54
CA TRP A 20 -10.50 33.66 8.47
C TRP A 20 -11.53 34.57 7.82
N ASP A 21 -12.78 34.57 8.28
CA ASP A 21 -13.81 35.48 7.80
C ASP A 21 -14.34 36.36 8.94
N LEU A 22 -14.24 37.67 8.69
CA LEU A 22 -14.76 38.82 9.45
C LEU A 22 -13.86 39.40 10.54
N GLU A 23 -13.25 40.52 10.13
CA GLU A 23 -12.78 41.67 10.91
C GLU A 23 -11.75 41.43 12.02
N GLY A 24 -10.57 42.01 11.77
CA GLY A 24 -9.41 41.87 12.63
C GLY A 24 -9.57 42.44 14.04
N CYS A 25 -8.71 41.87 14.90
CA CYS A 25 -8.47 42.15 16.32
C CYS A 25 -9.41 41.46 17.32
N PHE A 26 -8.84 40.54 18.12
CA PHE A 26 -8.88 40.68 19.58
C PHE A 26 -7.73 39.94 20.26
N SER A 27 -7.25 40.56 21.33
CA SER A 27 -6.26 40.09 22.30
C SER A 27 -6.80 38.94 23.15
N CYS A 28 -6.02 37.88 23.39
CA CYS A 28 -6.22 36.95 24.51
C CYS A 28 -4.88 36.26 24.87
N PRO A 29 -4.58 35.99 26.15
CA PRO A 29 -3.24 35.69 26.64
C PRO A 29 -2.96 34.18 26.72
N GLN A 30 -1.80 33.74 26.23
CA GLN A 30 -0.91 32.73 26.84
C GLN A 30 0.19 32.35 25.83
N ASP A 31 1.44 32.45 26.30
CA ASP A 31 2.70 32.48 25.55
C ASP A 31 3.18 31.15 24.94
N GLU A 32 2.31 30.17 24.64
CA GLU A 32 2.75 28.86 24.10
C GLU A 32 2.48 28.63 22.60
N LEU A 33 1.92 29.61 21.88
CA LEU A 33 1.61 29.50 20.45
C LEU A 33 2.46 30.39 19.54
N ARG A 34 3.49 31.08 20.08
CA ARG A 34 4.32 32.01 19.31
C ARG A 34 5.54 31.36 18.63
N GLU A 35 6.01 30.21 19.11
CA GLU A 35 7.12 29.47 18.47
C GLU A 35 6.67 28.58 17.30
N GLN A 36 5.39 28.17 17.25
CA GLN A 36 4.90 27.35 16.12
C GLN A 36 4.45 28.18 14.91
N LEU A 37 4.03 29.44 15.13
CA LEU A 37 3.50 30.32 14.07
C LEU A 37 4.59 31.15 13.35
N THR A 38 5.78 31.34 13.94
CA THR A 38 6.93 31.94 13.22
C THR A 38 7.55 30.98 12.21
N CYS A 39 7.35 29.68 12.36
CA CYS A 39 7.83 28.67 11.41
C CYS A 39 7.03 28.66 10.09
N PHE A 40 5.77 29.11 10.11
CA PHE A 40 4.89 29.09 8.93
C PHE A 40 5.16 30.19 7.91
N CYS A 41 5.74 31.33 8.32
CA CYS A 41 6.07 32.43 7.40
C CYS A 41 7.46 32.31 6.76
N ALA A 42 8.37 31.50 7.32
CA ALA A 42 9.72 31.35 6.78
C ALA A 42 9.82 30.38 5.58
N LEU A 43 8.82 29.55 5.32
CA LEU A 43 8.85 28.55 4.25
C LEU A 43 8.36 29.03 2.87
N LYS A 44 7.91 30.28 2.74
CA LYS A 44 7.45 30.83 1.44
C LYS A 44 8.56 31.42 0.55
N LEU A 45 9.83 31.34 0.95
CA LEU A 45 10.94 31.96 0.21
C LEU A 45 12.15 31.03 0.03
N VAL A 46 11.96 29.84 -0.53
CA VAL A 46 13.05 29.16 -1.27
C VAL A 46 12.45 28.38 -2.44
N SER A 47 12.40 29.02 -3.61
CA SER A 47 12.32 28.32 -4.90
C SER A 47 13.27 29.01 -5.87
N ALA A 48 14.47 28.43 -6.02
CA ALA A 48 15.25 28.46 -7.25
C ALA A 48 16.47 27.53 -7.11
N GLY A 49 16.46 26.43 -7.86
CA GLY A 49 17.67 25.81 -8.40
C GLY A 49 18.45 24.84 -7.52
N ALA A 50 18.18 23.54 -7.69
CA ALA A 50 19.20 22.49 -7.88
C ALA A 50 18.48 21.18 -8.20
N LYS A 51 18.84 20.50 -9.30
CA LYS A 51 18.51 19.08 -9.48
C LYS A 51 19.32 18.31 -8.44
N THR A 52 18.77 18.15 -7.25
CA THR A 52 19.33 17.28 -6.22
C THR A 52 19.28 15.85 -6.73
N ALA A 53 20.42 15.17 -6.80
CA ALA A 53 20.45 13.73 -6.92
C ALA A 53 19.47 13.14 -5.89
N ALA A 54 18.53 12.31 -6.35
CA ALA A 54 17.47 11.76 -5.51
C ALA A 54 18.12 11.11 -4.27
N ARG A 55 17.77 11.61 -3.08
CA ARG A 55 18.21 10.95 -1.84
C ARG A 55 17.56 9.56 -1.83
N PRO A 56 18.33 8.50 -1.51
CA PRO A 56 17.76 7.17 -1.40
C PRO A 56 16.65 7.17 -0.34
N PHE A 57 15.52 6.53 -0.65
CA PHE A 57 14.43 6.35 0.31
C PHE A 57 14.93 5.57 1.52
N GLU A 58 14.82 6.16 2.72
CA GLU A 58 15.16 5.49 3.97
C GLU A 58 13.93 4.79 4.52
N TYR A 59 13.91 3.46 4.40
CA TYR A 59 12.81 2.64 4.90
C TYR A 59 12.90 2.47 6.41
N GLY A 60 11.73 2.42 7.06
CA GLY A 60 11.64 2.21 8.50
C GLY A 60 11.95 0.76 8.90
N ARG A 61 11.78 0.47 10.20
CA ARG A 61 12.07 -0.85 10.77
C ARG A 61 11.25 -1.97 10.11
N THR A 62 11.92 -3.04 9.72
CA THR A 62 11.29 -4.28 9.23
C THR A 62 11.09 -5.27 10.37
N HIS A 63 9.89 -5.85 10.44
CA HIS A 63 9.54 -6.93 11.35
C HIS A 63 9.42 -8.25 10.59
N VAL A 64 10.02 -9.32 11.09
CA VAL A 64 10.00 -10.64 10.44
C VAL A 64 9.32 -11.63 11.36
N VAL A 65 8.25 -12.23 10.88
CA VAL A 65 7.58 -13.37 11.53
C VAL A 65 8.13 -14.64 10.90
N ARG A 66 8.77 -15.48 11.71
CA ARG A 66 9.33 -16.76 11.23
C ARG A 66 8.19 -17.76 10.98
N PRO A 67 8.32 -18.65 9.98
CA PRO A 67 7.37 -19.74 9.81
C PRO A 67 7.41 -20.64 11.05
N LYS A 68 6.23 -21.08 11.50
CA LYS A 68 6.08 -21.99 12.65
C LYS A 68 6.38 -23.45 12.29
N GLY A 69 6.22 -23.80 11.02
CA GLY A 69 6.49 -25.11 10.45
C GLY A 69 7.58 -25.06 9.38
N ARG A 70 7.57 -26.03 8.46
CA ARG A 70 8.50 -26.05 7.32
C ARG A 70 8.29 -24.81 6.46
N HIS A 71 9.34 -24.03 6.25
CA HIS A 71 9.31 -22.85 5.39
C HIS A 71 9.05 -23.27 3.94
N GLN A 72 7.94 -22.81 3.37
CA GLN A 72 7.57 -23.09 1.98
C GLN A 72 7.28 -21.82 1.17
N ALA A 73 6.93 -20.73 1.87
CA ALA A 73 6.64 -19.47 1.23
C ALA A 73 7.09 -18.28 2.08
N THR A 74 7.39 -17.17 1.40
CA THR A 74 7.63 -15.87 2.02
C THR A 74 6.69 -14.84 1.42
N ILE A 75 6.01 -14.07 2.26
CA ILE A 75 5.17 -12.97 1.82
C ILE A 75 5.70 -11.67 2.44
N VAL A 76 5.98 -10.68 1.58
CA VAL A 76 6.17 -9.30 2.03
C VAL A 76 4.78 -8.68 2.23
N TRP A 77 4.49 -8.20 3.45
CA TRP A 77 3.21 -7.58 3.78
C TRP A 77 3.35 -6.08 4.03
N LEU A 78 2.58 -5.29 3.30
CA LEU A 78 2.68 -3.84 3.27
C LEU A 78 1.53 -3.19 4.03
N HIS A 79 1.87 -2.37 5.02
CA HIS A 79 0.90 -1.63 5.83
C HIS A 79 0.25 -0.47 5.06
N GLY A 80 -0.85 0.07 5.58
CA GLY A 80 -1.52 1.26 5.04
C GLY A 80 -0.80 2.57 5.38
N LEU A 81 -1.24 3.67 4.77
CA LEU A 81 -0.69 5.00 5.00
C LEU A 81 -0.68 5.38 6.49
N GLY A 82 0.46 5.82 7.02
CA GLY A 82 0.62 6.26 8.41
C GLY A 82 0.76 5.14 9.45
N ASP A 83 0.73 3.87 9.04
CA ASP A 83 0.95 2.70 9.90
C ASP A 83 2.42 2.23 9.85
N ASN A 84 2.72 1.05 10.39
CA ASN A 84 4.06 0.47 10.39
C ASN A 84 4.02 -1.08 10.29
N GLY A 85 5.19 -1.67 10.03
CA GLY A 85 5.32 -3.13 9.89
C GLY A 85 5.08 -3.91 11.19
N ALA A 86 5.27 -3.30 12.37
CA ALA A 86 5.08 -3.98 13.65
C ALA A 86 3.60 -4.35 13.88
N SER A 87 2.69 -3.40 13.63
CA SER A 87 1.24 -3.58 13.76
C SER A 87 0.75 -4.82 12.99
N TRP A 88 1.18 -4.95 11.73
CA TRP A 88 0.80 -6.07 10.87
C TRP A 88 1.49 -7.37 11.22
N SER A 89 2.76 -7.33 11.66
CA SER A 89 3.47 -8.53 12.08
C SER A 89 2.77 -9.25 13.23
N GLN A 90 2.21 -8.50 14.18
CA GLN A 90 1.45 -9.07 15.30
C GLN A 90 0.19 -9.78 14.84
N LEU A 91 -0.57 -9.18 13.91
CA LEU A 91 -1.75 -9.80 13.32
C LEU A 91 -1.38 -11.08 12.55
N LEU A 92 -0.39 -11.00 11.65
CA LEU A 92 0.00 -12.10 10.77
C LEU A 92 0.57 -13.30 11.55
N GLU A 93 1.24 -13.05 12.67
CA GLU A 93 1.72 -14.11 13.56
C GLU A 93 0.58 -14.94 14.17
N THR A 94 -0.63 -14.38 14.32
CA THR A 94 -1.78 -15.13 14.84
C THR A 94 -2.41 -16.08 13.82
N LEU A 95 -2.13 -15.90 12.52
CA LEU A 95 -2.78 -16.66 11.47
C LEU A 95 -2.33 -18.14 11.47
N PRO A 96 -3.22 -19.09 11.14
CA PRO A 96 -2.91 -20.51 11.06
C PRO A 96 -2.19 -20.87 9.74
N LEU A 97 -1.11 -20.16 9.43
CA LEU A 97 -0.31 -20.30 8.21
C LEU A 97 1.14 -20.68 8.57
N PRO A 98 1.39 -21.90 9.08
CA PRO A 98 2.68 -22.25 9.69
C PRO A 98 3.84 -22.24 8.71
N ASN A 99 3.59 -22.40 7.41
CA ASN A 99 4.64 -22.53 6.39
C ASN A 99 5.07 -21.20 5.76
N ILE A 100 4.42 -20.09 6.15
CA ILE A 100 4.70 -18.76 5.62
C ILE A 100 5.61 -17.98 6.56
N LYS A 101 6.71 -17.46 6.00
CA LYS A 101 7.49 -16.36 6.59
C LYS A 101 6.86 -15.03 6.19
N TRP A 102 6.64 -14.14 7.15
CA TRP A 102 6.16 -12.78 6.86
C TRP A 102 7.28 -11.78 7.01
N ILE A 103 7.46 -10.92 6.01
CA ILE A 103 8.36 -9.77 6.08
C ILE A 103 7.48 -8.52 6.04
N CYS A 104 7.44 -7.78 7.14
CA CYS A 104 6.61 -6.60 7.32
C CYS A 104 7.52 -5.36 7.38
N PRO A 105 7.93 -4.79 6.24
CA PRO A 105 8.70 -3.55 6.21
C PRO A 105 7.85 -2.37 6.65
N THR A 106 8.51 -1.30 7.09
CA THR A 106 7.86 0.01 7.31
C THR A 106 8.24 0.96 6.20
N ALA A 107 7.26 1.63 5.60
CA ALA A 107 7.47 2.60 4.54
C ALA A 107 8.35 3.78 5.01
N PRO A 108 9.01 4.50 4.09
CA PRO A 108 9.75 5.71 4.43
C PRO A 108 8.82 6.77 5.03
N THR A 109 9.32 7.54 5.99
CA THR A 109 8.65 8.77 6.41
C THR A 109 8.89 9.85 5.35
N ARG A 110 7.83 10.30 4.70
CA ARG A 110 7.90 11.29 3.62
C ARG A 110 6.71 12.25 3.67
N PRO A 111 6.84 13.48 3.14
CA PRO A 111 5.70 14.38 2.94
C PRO A 111 4.64 13.72 2.05
N VAL A 112 3.37 13.90 2.41
CA VAL A 112 2.23 13.37 1.65
C VAL A 112 1.34 14.52 1.19
N ALA A 113 1.16 14.65 -0.12
CA ALA A 113 0.47 15.78 -0.74
C ALA A 113 -1.00 15.92 -0.29
N VAL A 114 -1.74 14.81 -0.19
CA VAL A 114 -3.15 14.81 0.30
C VAL A 114 -3.28 15.31 1.74
N PHE A 115 -2.20 15.27 2.53
CA PHE A 115 -2.15 15.84 3.88
C PHE A 115 -1.48 17.22 3.94
N GLY A 116 -1.40 17.93 2.81
CA GLY A 116 -0.77 19.25 2.74
C GLY A 116 0.73 19.21 3.01
N GLY A 117 1.39 18.08 2.72
CA GLY A 117 2.81 17.88 2.95
C GLY A 117 3.17 17.40 4.36
N PHE A 118 2.21 17.07 5.21
CA PHE A 118 2.49 16.49 6.52
C PHE A 118 3.26 15.16 6.37
N PRO A 119 4.38 14.96 7.08
CA PRO A 119 5.19 13.75 6.94
C PRO A 119 4.56 12.56 7.68
N CYS A 120 4.39 11.45 6.99
CA CYS A 120 4.01 10.17 7.58
C CYS A 120 4.61 9.00 6.78
N THR A 121 4.42 7.77 7.24
CA THR A 121 4.91 6.56 6.55
C THR A 121 4.08 6.30 5.29
N ALA A 122 4.69 6.43 4.12
CA ALA A 122 4.00 6.30 2.83
C ALA A 122 4.88 5.61 1.78
N TRP A 123 4.30 4.64 1.06
CA TRP A 123 4.99 3.88 0.00
C TRP A 123 5.23 4.73 -1.24
N PHE A 124 4.32 5.66 -1.53
CA PHE A 124 4.39 6.60 -2.64
C PHE A 124 3.55 7.83 -2.28
N ASP A 125 3.77 8.95 -2.98
CA ASP A 125 2.99 10.17 -2.77
C ASP A 125 1.61 10.08 -3.43
N VAL A 126 0.61 10.69 -2.79
CA VAL A 126 -0.77 10.73 -3.28
C VAL A 126 -1.23 12.18 -3.22
N GLY A 127 -1.42 12.79 -4.39
CA GLY A 127 -1.88 14.17 -4.54
C GLY A 127 -3.38 14.34 -4.29
N ASP A 128 -4.16 13.42 -4.82
CA ASP A 128 -5.60 13.30 -4.62
C ASP A 128 -5.97 11.82 -4.75
N LEU A 129 -6.98 11.36 -4.01
CA LEU A 129 -7.54 10.01 -4.16
C LEU A 129 -8.47 9.91 -5.39
N SER A 130 -8.56 10.97 -6.20
CA SER A 130 -9.26 10.95 -7.47
C SER A 130 -8.48 10.17 -8.54
N GLU A 131 -9.23 9.46 -9.38
CA GLU A 131 -8.69 8.58 -10.42
C GLU A 131 -8.00 9.34 -11.57
N ASP A 132 -8.25 10.64 -11.66
CA ASP A 132 -7.69 11.52 -12.69
C ASP A 132 -6.36 12.14 -12.28
N GLY A 133 -5.98 12.00 -11.00
CA GLY A 133 -4.71 12.48 -10.48
C GLY A 133 -3.49 11.82 -11.15
N PRO A 134 -2.33 12.50 -11.13
CA PRO A 134 -1.08 11.89 -11.56
C PRO A 134 -0.65 10.80 -10.57
N ASP A 135 -0.22 9.65 -11.09
CA ASP A 135 0.40 8.58 -10.32
C ASP A 135 1.86 8.94 -9.97
N ASP A 136 2.30 8.75 -8.70
CA ASP A 136 3.73 8.82 -8.30
C ASP A 136 4.47 7.54 -8.73
N VAL A 137 4.70 7.41 -10.04
CA VAL A 137 5.37 6.22 -10.63
C VAL A 137 6.77 6.02 -10.06
N GLU A 138 7.50 7.10 -9.78
CA GLU A 138 8.84 7.02 -9.20
C GLU A 138 8.81 6.42 -7.79
N GLY A 139 7.92 6.90 -6.91
CA GLY A 139 7.74 6.35 -5.58
C GLY A 139 7.23 4.90 -5.60
N MET A 140 6.30 4.58 -6.51
CA MET A 140 5.81 3.21 -6.66
C MET A 140 6.87 2.25 -7.17
N ASP A 141 7.70 2.66 -8.13
CA ASP A 141 8.84 1.88 -8.61
C ASP A 141 9.86 1.64 -7.50
N ALA A 142 10.17 2.66 -6.71
CA ALA A 142 11.09 2.54 -5.57
C ALA A 142 10.56 1.53 -4.53
N SER A 143 9.28 1.62 -4.17
CA SER A 143 8.65 0.68 -3.23
C SER A 143 8.56 -0.73 -3.78
N ALA A 144 8.19 -0.92 -5.05
CA ALA A 144 8.18 -2.23 -5.69
C ALA A 144 9.59 -2.84 -5.82
N ALA A 145 10.62 -2.01 -6.04
CA ALA A 145 12.01 -2.44 -6.04
C ALA A 145 12.48 -2.86 -4.64
N HIS A 146 12.10 -2.11 -3.59
CA HIS A 146 12.37 -2.50 -2.21
C HIS A 146 11.74 -3.86 -1.86
N VAL A 147 10.48 -4.07 -2.23
CA VAL A 147 9.79 -5.36 -2.06
C VAL A 147 10.53 -6.49 -2.80
N ALA A 148 10.90 -6.26 -4.06
CA ALA A 148 11.63 -7.26 -4.85
C ALA A 148 13.00 -7.60 -4.21
N ASN A 149 13.69 -6.61 -3.65
CA ASN A 149 14.96 -6.82 -2.94
C ASN A 149 14.80 -7.62 -1.65
N LEU A 150 13.69 -7.46 -0.92
CA LEU A 150 13.40 -8.29 0.25
C LEU A 150 13.16 -9.74 -0.15
N LEU A 151 12.43 -9.96 -1.25
CA LEU A 151 12.09 -11.29 -1.76
C LEU A 151 13.27 -11.99 -2.46
N SER A 152 14.21 -11.26 -3.06
CA SER A 152 15.36 -11.84 -3.77
C SER A 152 16.35 -12.57 -2.85
N THR A 153 16.20 -12.42 -1.55
CA THR A 153 17.00 -13.13 -0.54
C THR A 153 16.54 -14.57 -0.29
N GLU A 154 15.38 -14.96 -0.82
CA GLU A 154 14.83 -16.30 -0.60
C GLU A 154 15.42 -17.36 -1.55
N PRO A 155 15.57 -18.61 -1.09
CA PRO A 155 15.94 -19.73 -1.96
C PRO A 155 14.94 -19.95 -3.10
N ALA A 156 15.41 -20.55 -4.20
CA ALA A 156 14.62 -20.73 -5.42
C ALA A 156 13.39 -21.66 -5.27
N ASP A 157 13.37 -22.54 -4.26
CA ASP A 157 12.26 -23.44 -3.96
C ASP A 157 11.18 -22.79 -3.05
N ILE A 158 11.45 -21.61 -2.49
CA ILE A 158 10.49 -20.85 -1.68
C ILE A 158 9.58 -20.03 -2.60
N LYS A 159 8.27 -20.22 -2.46
CA LYS A 159 7.28 -19.41 -3.18
C LYS A 159 7.22 -18.01 -2.58
N ILE A 160 7.23 -16.98 -3.40
CA ILE A 160 7.26 -15.59 -2.93
C ILE A 160 6.00 -14.83 -3.34
N GLY A 161 5.48 -14.00 -2.44
CA GLY A 161 4.27 -13.21 -2.68
C GLY A 161 4.33 -11.83 -2.04
N VAL A 162 3.37 -10.99 -2.41
CA VAL A 162 3.21 -9.65 -1.84
C VAL A 162 1.76 -9.45 -1.41
N GLY A 163 1.57 -9.02 -0.17
CA GLY A 163 0.27 -8.67 0.38
C GLY A 163 0.26 -7.25 0.91
N GLY A 164 -0.91 -6.69 1.14
CA GLY A 164 -1.01 -5.44 1.88
C GLY A 164 -2.42 -4.94 2.08
N PHE A 165 -2.50 -3.83 2.81
CA PHE A 165 -3.74 -3.12 3.12
C PHE A 165 -3.69 -1.67 2.64
N SER A 166 -4.78 -1.15 2.09
CA SER A 166 -4.90 0.24 1.64
C SER A 166 -3.76 0.64 0.66
N MET A 167 -2.95 1.65 0.97
CA MET A 167 -1.77 2.01 0.17
C MET A 167 -0.77 0.85 0.00
N GLY A 168 -0.65 -0.03 0.99
CA GLY A 168 0.13 -1.26 0.89
C GLY A 168 -0.46 -2.26 -0.11
N ALA A 169 -1.79 -2.39 -0.15
CA ALA A 169 -2.49 -3.19 -1.15
C ALA A 169 -2.25 -2.63 -2.56
N ALA A 170 -2.32 -1.30 -2.72
CA ALA A 170 -2.02 -0.64 -3.98
C ALA A 170 -0.59 -0.92 -4.47
N THR A 171 0.39 -0.91 -3.56
CA THR A 171 1.79 -1.26 -3.85
C THR A 171 1.96 -2.74 -4.21
N ALA A 172 1.22 -3.64 -3.56
CA ALA A 172 1.20 -5.07 -3.88
C ALA A 172 0.64 -5.32 -5.28
N LEU A 173 -0.47 -4.67 -5.63
CA LEU A 173 -1.06 -4.73 -6.96
C LEU A 173 -0.13 -4.13 -8.02
N TYR A 174 0.52 -2.99 -7.73
CA TYR A 174 1.51 -2.41 -8.63
C TYR A 174 2.66 -3.38 -8.91
N SER A 175 3.17 -4.06 -7.87
CA SER A 175 4.19 -5.12 -8.00
C SER A 175 3.72 -6.27 -8.90
N ALA A 176 2.45 -6.67 -8.79
CA ALA A 176 1.83 -7.66 -9.67
C ALA A 176 1.86 -7.23 -11.15
N THR A 177 1.53 -5.96 -11.43
CA THR A 177 1.60 -5.42 -12.80
C THR A 177 3.02 -5.33 -13.33
N CYS A 178 3.99 -4.98 -12.48
CA CYS A 178 5.40 -4.94 -12.85
C CYS A 178 5.94 -6.34 -13.17
N PHE A 179 5.59 -7.35 -12.37
CA PHE A 179 5.91 -8.75 -12.65
C PHE A 179 5.29 -9.21 -13.98
N ALA A 180 4.00 -8.94 -14.19
CA ALA A 180 3.32 -9.29 -15.43
C ALA A 180 4.01 -8.65 -16.63
N TYR A 181 4.27 -7.34 -16.58
CA TYR A 181 4.99 -6.61 -17.62
C TYR A 181 6.45 -7.08 -17.77
N GLY A 182 7.07 -7.54 -16.68
CA GLY A 182 8.49 -7.89 -16.58
C GLY A 182 9.41 -6.69 -16.36
N LYS A 183 8.84 -5.51 -16.11
CA LYS A 183 9.55 -4.25 -15.89
C LYS A 183 8.81 -3.35 -14.92
N TYR A 184 9.55 -2.46 -14.28
CA TYR A 184 9.05 -1.30 -13.56
C TYR A 184 8.54 -0.23 -14.53
N GLY A 185 7.90 0.83 -14.01
CA GLY A 185 7.42 1.97 -14.79
C GLY A 185 8.56 2.73 -15.51
N ASN A 186 9.72 2.83 -14.88
CA ASN A 186 10.95 3.41 -15.42
C ASN A 186 11.64 2.53 -16.48
N GLY A 187 11.12 1.34 -16.77
CA GLY A 187 11.64 0.44 -17.80
C GLY A 187 12.70 -0.56 -17.34
N ASN A 188 13.18 -0.46 -16.09
CA ASN A 188 14.11 -1.45 -15.53
C ASN A 188 13.43 -2.82 -15.37
N PRO A 189 14.15 -3.95 -15.53
CA PRO A 189 13.57 -5.28 -15.39
C PRO A 189 13.05 -5.55 -13.97
N TYR A 190 11.90 -6.21 -13.84
CA TYR A 190 11.39 -6.70 -12.56
C TYR A 190 12.02 -8.07 -12.24
N PRO A 191 12.79 -8.23 -11.13
CA PRO A 191 13.73 -9.34 -11.01
C PRO A 191 13.16 -10.61 -10.34
N VAL A 192 11.98 -10.54 -9.73
CA VAL A 192 11.42 -11.65 -8.93
C VAL A 192 10.18 -12.26 -9.55
N ASN A 193 9.99 -13.58 -9.37
CA ASN A 193 8.84 -14.32 -9.88
C ASN A 193 7.77 -14.47 -8.78
N LEU A 194 6.71 -13.67 -8.87
CA LEU A 194 5.65 -13.66 -7.87
C LEU A 194 4.71 -14.87 -8.03
N SER A 195 4.32 -15.45 -6.90
CA SER A 195 3.46 -16.65 -6.80
C SER A 195 2.05 -16.33 -6.30
N ALA A 196 1.86 -15.22 -5.57
CA ALA A 196 0.56 -14.81 -5.05
C ALA A 196 0.54 -13.32 -4.69
N ILE A 197 -0.61 -12.68 -4.87
CA ILE A 197 -0.85 -11.28 -4.50
C ILE A 197 -2.12 -11.15 -3.68
N VAL A 198 -2.06 -10.41 -2.58
CA VAL A 198 -3.22 -10.09 -1.74
C VAL A 198 -3.37 -8.58 -1.59
N GLY A 199 -4.56 -8.05 -1.87
CA GLY A 199 -4.88 -6.65 -1.67
C GLY A 199 -6.15 -6.48 -0.85
N LEU A 200 -6.02 -5.93 0.36
CA LEU A 200 -7.14 -5.64 1.26
C LEU A 200 -7.47 -4.15 1.24
N SER A 201 -8.73 -3.80 0.97
CA SER A 201 -9.26 -2.42 0.98
C SER A 201 -8.38 -1.40 0.23
N GLY A 202 -7.92 -1.77 -0.96
CA GLY A 202 -6.98 -0.99 -1.78
C GLY A 202 -7.52 -0.59 -3.14
N TRP A 203 -6.63 -0.12 -4.02
CA TRP A 203 -6.93 0.21 -5.41
C TRP A 203 -5.76 -0.17 -6.31
N LEU A 204 -5.99 -0.26 -7.62
CA LEU A 204 -4.97 -0.49 -8.63
C LEU A 204 -4.41 0.86 -9.15
N PRO A 205 -3.15 1.22 -8.84
CA PRO A 205 -2.49 2.37 -9.45
C PRO A 205 -2.17 2.14 -10.92
N CYS A 206 -1.95 3.21 -11.69
CA CYS A 206 -1.53 3.12 -13.09
C CYS A 206 -2.44 2.27 -14.01
N SER A 207 -3.71 2.09 -13.63
CA SER A 207 -4.67 1.21 -14.31
C SER A 207 -4.82 1.51 -15.79
N ARG A 208 -4.74 2.80 -16.18
CA ARG A 208 -4.78 3.28 -17.58
C ARG A 208 -3.70 2.66 -18.48
N SER A 209 -2.53 2.36 -17.93
CA SER A 209 -1.39 1.81 -18.67
C SER A 209 -1.37 0.29 -18.72
N LEU A 210 -2.20 -0.39 -17.92
CA LEU A 210 -2.10 -1.83 -17.69
C LEU A 210 -2.28 -2.63 -18.97
N LYS A 211 -3.33 -2.34 -19.75
CA LYS A 211 -3.65 -3.08 -20.98
C LYS A 211 -2.47 -3.07 -21.94
N ASN A 212 -1.92 -1.90 -22.23
CA ASN A 212 -0.76 -1.73 -23.12
C ASN A 212 0.47 -2.51 -22.62
N LYS A 213 0.68 -2.55 -21.30
CA LYS A 213 1.80 -3.31 -20.69
C LYS A 213 1.59 -4.82 -20.82
N VAL A 214 0.40 -5.34 -20.54
CA VAL A 214 0.10 -6.79 -20.58
C VAL A 214 0.03 -7.32 -22.02
N GLU A 215 -0.48 -6.53 -22.96
CA GLU A 215 -0.57 -6.88 -24.39
C GLU A 215 0.75 -6.64 -25.15
N SER A 216 1.76 -6.03 -24.51
CA SER A 216 3.05 -5.73 -25.16
C SER A 216 3.82 -6.97 -25.62
N SER A 217 3.55 -8.14 -25.03
CA SER A 217 4.16 -9.41 -25.45
C SER A 217 3.37 -10.62 -24.95
N GLN A 218 3.47 -11.73 -25.67
CA GLN A 218 2.86 -13.00 -25.27
C GLN A 218 3.33 -13.49 -23.89
N VAL A 219 4.59 -13.21 -23.53
CA VAL A 219 5.15 -13.56 -22.21
C VAL A 219 4.47 -12.75 -21.12
N ALA A 220 4.26 -11.46 -21.33
CA ALA A 220 3.57 -10.60 -20.37
C ALA A 220 2.12 -11.05 -20.14
N SER A 221 1.39 -11.36 -21.23
CA SER A 221 0.02 -11.87 -21.14
C SER A 221 -0.05 -13.21 -20.40
N ARG A 222 0.91 -14.13 -20.62
CA ARG A 222 0.97 -15.41 -19.89
C ARG A 222 1.26 -15.23 -18.40
N ARG A 223 2.20 -14.33 -18.03
CA ARG A 223 2.48 -14.02 -16.63
C ARG A 223 1.27 -13.42 -15.93
N ALA A 224 0.57 -12.48 -16.57
CA ALA A 224 -0.65 -11.90 -16.03
C ALA A 224 -1.76 -12.95 -15.83
N ALA A 225 -2.00 -13.80 -16.83
CA ALA A 225 -3.01 -14.84 -16.76
C ALA A 225 -2.74 -15.87 -15.64
N ALA A 226 -1.47 -16.22 -15.42
CA ALA A 226 -1.08 -17.23 -14.45
C ALA A 226 -1.02 -16.74 -12.99
N LEU A 227 -0.79 -15.44 -12.76
CA LEU A 227 -0.59 -14.90 -11.41
C LEU A 227 -1.91 -14.89 -10.62
N PRO A 228 -1.98 -15.59 -9.46
CA PRO A 228 -3.14 -15.56 -8.59
C PRO A 228 -3.23 -14.24 -7.80
N LEU A 229 -4.39 -13.58 -7.86
CA LEU A 229 -4.70 -12.36 -7.11
C LEU A 229 -5.94 -12.58 -6.23
N LEU A 230 -5.85 -12.18 -4.97
CA LEU A 230 -7.00 -12.00 -4.07
C LEU A 230 -7.17 -10.52 -3.74
N LEU A 231 -8.32 -9.96 -4.07
CA LEU A 231 -8.73 -8.64 -3.63
C LEU A 231 -9.91 -8.79 -2.67
N CYS A 232 -9.85 -8.10 -1.53
CA CYS A 232 -10.93 -8.02 -0.56
C CYS A 232 -11.30 -6.55 -0.34
N HIS A 233 -12.59 -6.23 -0.24
CA HIS A 233 -13.02 -4.85 0.02
C HIS A 233 -14.31 -4.77 0.81
N GLY A 234 -14.39 -3.83 1.75
CA GLY A 234 -15.60 -3.53 2.49
C GLY A 234 -16.54 -2.60 1.72
N ARG A 235 -17.85 -2.91 1.69
CA ARG A 235 -18.85 -2.04 1.05
C ARG A 235 -19.14 -0.76 1.85
N GLY A 236 -18.76 -0.73 3.13
CA GLY A 236 -18.87 0.44 4.01
C GLY A 236 -17.55 1.22 4.14
N ASP A 237 -16.57 0.98 3.27
CA ASP A 237 -15.31 1.71 3.30
C ASP A 237 -15.50 3.17 2.84
N GLU A 238 -15.25 4.10 3.76
CA GLU A 238 -15.36 5.55 3.54
C GLU A 238 -14.00 6.23 3.27
N VAL A 239 -12.89 5.48 3.37
CA VAL A 239 -11.54 6.00 3.14
C VAL A 239 -11.09 5.67 1.72
N VAL A 240 -11.10 4.39 1.37
CA VAL A 240 -10.91 3.91 -0.01
C VAL A 240 -12.27 3.38 -0.44
N LEU A 241 -13.07 4.27 -1.03
CA LEU A 241 -14.44 3.95 -1.43
C LEU A 241 -14.51 2.63 -2.20
N TYR A 242 -15.48 1.78 -1.86
CA TYR A 242 -15.68 0.46 -2.47
C TYR A 242 -15.60 0.45 -4.01
N LYS A 243 -16.09 1.52 -4.66
CA LYS A 243 -16.01 1.71 -6.12
C LYS A 243 -14.58 1.60 -6.68
N HIS A 244 -13.57 2.00 -5.92
CA HIS A 244 -12.17 1.91 -6.35
C HIS A 244 -11.68 0.46 -6.34
N GLY A 245 -12.05 -0.31 -5.32
CA GLY A 245 -11.79 -1.75 -5.27
C GLY A 245 -12.50 -2.50 -6.40
N GLU A 246 -13.78 -2.19 -6.62
CA GLU A 246 -14.60 -2.77 -7.70
C GLU A 246 -14.02 -2.48 -9.08
N LYS A 247 -13.70 -1.21 -9.38
CA LYS A 247 -13.06 -0.81 -10.64
C LYS A 247 -11.69 -1.47 -10.83
N SER A 248 -10.91 -1.57 -9.76
CA SER A 248 -9.61 -2.26 -9.80
C SER A 248 -9.78 -3.72 -10.19
N ALA A 249 -10.76 -4.42 -9.58
CA ALA A 249 -11.09 -5.79 -9.92
C ALA A 249 -11.58 -5.91 -11.38
N GLU A 250 -12.41 -5.01 -11.89
CA GLU A 250 -12.86 -5.00 -13.29
C GLU A 250 -11.70 -4.87 -14.29
N VAL A 251 -10.81 -3.91 -14.07
CA VAL A 251 -9.63 -3.69 -14.91
C VAL A 251 -8.69 -4.90 -14.88
N LEU A 252 -8.47 -5.48 -13.69
CA LEU A 252 -7.64 -6.66 -13.52
C LEU A 252 -8.26 -7.89 -14.18
N ARG A 253 -9.57 -8.13 -14.06
CA ARG A 253 -10.26 -9.31 -14.66
C ARG A 253 -10.04 -9.41 -16.17
N SER A 254 -9.86 -8.29 -16.85
CA SER A 254 -9.61 -8.27 -18.30
C SER A 254 -8.22 -8.82 -18.69
N ASN A 255 -7.28 -8.91 -17.74
CA ASN A 255 -5.87 -9.23 -18.00
C ASN A 255 -5.32 -10.37 -17.12
N PHE A 256 -5.86 -10.53 -15.91
CA PHE A 256 -5.48 -11.51 -14.90
C PHE A 256 -6.61 -12.52 -14.73
N GLN A 257 -6.42 -13.72 -15.30
CA GLN A 257 -7.46 -14.75 -15.34
C GLN A 257 -7.71 -15.40 -13.97
N ASN A 258 -6.70 -15.42 -13.10
CA ASN A 258 -6.78 -16.00 -11.76
C ASN A 258 -7.01 -14.92 -10.68
N LEU A 259 -8.11 -14.19 -10.80
CA LEU A 259 -8.49 -13.12 -9.87
C LEU A 259 -9.73 -13.52 -9.06
N THR A 260 -9.61 -13.47 -7.74
CA THR A 260 -10.73 -13.55 -6.79
C THR A 260 -10.98 -12.17 -6.20
N PHE A 261 -12.22 -11.66 -6.29
CA PHE A 261 -12.65 -10.44 -5.60
C PHE A 261 -13.74 -10.77 -4.60
N LYS A 262 -13.46 -10.55 -3.31
CA LYS A 262 -14.39 -10.77 -2.20
C LYS A 262 -14.84 -9.43 -1.62
N THR A 263 -16.11 -9.36 -1.24
CA THR A 263 -16.73 -8.14 -0.74
C THR A 263 -17.47 -8.40 0.56
N TYR A 264 -17.35 -7.50 1.53
CA TYR A 264 -17.94 -7.67 2.85
C TYR A 264 -18.94 -6.55 3.13
N ASN A 265 -20.18 -6.92 3.46
CA ASN A 265 -21.24 -5.96 3.78
C ASN A 265 -20.96 -5.30 5.15
N GLY A 266 -21.05 -3.98 5.23
CA GLY A 266 -20.85 -3.23 6.48
C GLY A 266 -19.40 -3.15 6.98
N LEU A 267 -18.44 -3.78 6.29
CA LEU A 267 -17.02 -3.62 6.57
C LEU A 267 -16.56 -2.22 6.14
N GLY A 268 -15.95 -1.46 7.06
CA GLY A 268 -15.31 -0.18 6.81
C GLY A 268 -13.82 -0.32 6.45
N HIS A 269 -13.03 0.72 6.68
CA HIS A 269 -11.59 0.72 6.38
C HIS A 269 -10.74 0.03 7.48
N TYR A 270 -10.98 -1.25 7.69
CA TYR A 270 -10.27 -2.14 8.62
C TYR A 270 -10.47 -3.60 8.18
N THR A 271 -9.81 -4.54 8.85
CA THR A 271 -9.97 -5.98 8.58
C THR A 271 -10.86 -6.66 9.60
N ILE A 272 -11.52 -7.76 9.21
CA ILE A 272 -12.33 -8.60 10.11
C ILE A 272 -11.87 -10.07 10.10
N PRO A 273 -12.17 -10.85 11.15
CA PRO A 273 -11.77 -12.26 11.21
C PRO A 273 -12.23 -13.10 10.01
N GLU A 274 -13.45 -12.88 9.51
CA GLU A 274 -13.99 -13.58 8.34
C GLU A 274 -13.15 -13.33 7.07
N GLU A 275 -12.76 -12.07 6.84
CA GLU A 275 -11.86 -11.69 5.73
C GLU A 275 -10.49 -12.36 5.88
N MET A 276 -9.94 -12.38 7.09
CA MET A 276 -8.64 -13.00 7.34
C MET A 276 -8.68 -14.53 7.22
N GLU A 277 -9.80 -15.17 7.59
CA GLU A 277 -10.02 -16.60 7.36
C GLU A 277 -10.04 -16.92 5.86
N ASP A 278 -10.69 -16.07 5.07
CA ASP A 278 -10.71 -16.18 3.62
C ASP A 278 -9.32 -16.02 3.00
N VAL A 279 -8.52 -15.06 3.49
CA VAL A 279 -7.12 -14.89 3.09
C VAL A 279 -6.32 -16.14 3.42
N CYS A 280 -6.49 -16.73 4.60
CA CYS A 280 -5.79 -17.95 5.01
C CYS A 280 -6.13 -19.14 4.11
N LYS A 281 -7.42 -19.37 3.86
CA LYS A 281 -7.89 -20.43 2.96
C LYS A 281 -7.33 -20.25 1.56
N TRP A 282 -7.40 -19.03 1.04
CA TRP A 282 -6.95 -18.72 -0.31
C TRP A 282 -5.43 -18.90 -0.45
N LEU A 283 -4.63 -18.41 0.50
CA LEU A 283 -3.16 -18.57 0.48
C LEU A 283 -2.75 -20.05 0.58
N THR A 284 -3.40 -20.81 1.47
CA THR A 284 -3.14 -22.25 1.64
C THR A 284 -3.36 -23.01 0.33
N ALA A 285 -4.49 -22.78 -0.32
CA ALA A 285 -4.83 -23.41 -1.60
C ALA A 285 -3.91 -22.94 -2.73
N THR A 286 -3.68 -21.63 -2.85
CA THR A 286 -2.92 -21.01 -3.94
C THR A 286 -1.45 -21.41 -3.93
N LEU A 287 -0.85 -21.46 -2.74
CA LEU A 287 0.57 -21.77 -2.58
C LEU A 287 0.83 -23.28 -2.41
N GLY A 288 -0.24 -24.11 -2.39
CA GLY A 288 -0.13 -25.55 -2.16
C GLY A 288 0.68 -25.86 -0.90
N LEU A 289 0.33 -25.18 0.21
CA LEU A 289 1.01 -25.37 1.48
C LEU A 289 0.61 -26.71 2.07
N ASP A 290 1.55 -27.40 2.70
CA ASP A 290 1.24 -28.66 3.37
C ASP A 290 0.30 -28.35 4.54
N GLY A 291 -0.71 -29.21 4.75
CA GLY A 291 -1.70 -29.03 5.81
C GLY A 291 -1.04 -28.78 7.17
N SER A 292 -1.60 -27.81 7.90
CA SER A 292 -1.26 -27.47 9.29
C SER A 292 -0.97 -28.72 10.11
N CYS A 293 0.14 -28.71 10.88
CA CYS A 293 0.41 -29.71 11.91
C CYS A 293 -0.89 -30.03 12.66
N SER A 294 -1.22 -31.32 12.66
CA SER A 294 -2.31 -31.95 13.41
C SER A 294 -2.24 -31.62 14.89
#